data_AF-U4UPT9-F1
#
_entry.id   AF-U4UPT9-F1
#
_cell.length_a   1.000
_cell.length_b   1.000
_cell.length_c   1.000
_cell.angle_alpha   90.00
_cell.angle_beta   90.00
_cell.angle_gamma   90.00
#
_symmetry.space_group_name_H-M   'P 1'
#
loop_
_entity.id
_entity.type
_entity.pdbx_description
1 polymer ?
#
loop_
_entity_poly.entity_id
_entity_poly.type
_entity_poly.pdbx_seq_one_letter_code
_entity_poly.pdbx_strand_id
1 'polypeptide(L)'
;MIRYAILLVISLILFLNGFFPLPHTNYSFPNQPPTHINSFNVTDQYRPHFTKTVLIVIDALRWDFVTAQLMPLAAGLMNSQGCLSKVSVESPTVTLPRIKALTTGSVPQYMDVVMNLASSEVLADSWLHSAKKKGLRI
;
A
#
# COMPACT_ATOMS: atom_id res chain seq x y z
N MET A 1 31.20 31.00 -17.26
CA MET A 1 30.54 29.80 -17.82
C MET A 1 30.78 28.55 -16.96
N ILE A 2 32.04 28.16 -16.71
CA ILE A 2 32.41 26.96 -15.91
C ILE A 2 31.82 26.94 -14.48
N ARG A 3 31.79 28.07 -13.77
CA ARG A 3 31.25 28.13 -12.40
C ARG A 3 29.76 27.77 -12.31
N TYR A 4 28.95 28.20 -13.28
CA TYR A 4 27.53 27.87 -13.34
C TYR A 4 27.30 26.41 -13.71
N ALA A 5 28.16 25.83 -14.55
CA ALA A 5 28.11 24.41 -14.88
C ALA A 5 28.35 23.52 -13.64
N ILE A 6 29.32 23.90 -12.78
CA ILE A 6 29.59 23.16 -11.53
C ILE A 6 28.38 23.21 -10.58
N LEU A 7 27.77 24.38 -10.39
CA LEU A 7 26.58 24.53 -9.56
C LEU A 7 25.39 23.72 -10.09
N LEU A 8 25.22 23.68 -11.42
CA LEU A 8 24.16 22.90 -12.06
C LEU A 8 24.36 21.40 -11.83
N VAL A 9 25.59 20.89 -11.99
CA VAL A 9 25.90 19.47 -11.76
C VAL A 9 25.68 19.10 -10.29
N ILE A 10 26.11 19.94 -9.34
CA ILE A 10 25.89 19.69 -7.90
C ILE A 10 24.39 19.69 -7.57
N SER A 11 23.64 20.68 -8.07
CA SER A 11 22.19 20.76 -7.89
C SER A 11 21.47 19.54 -8.46
N LEU A 12 21.88 19.08 -9.65
CA LEU A 12 21.33 17.89 -10.27
C LEU A 12 21.60 16.63 -9.42
N ILE A 13 22.82 16.48 -8.88
CA ILE A 13 23.16 15.35 -8.00
C ILE A 13 22.30 15.39 -6.72
N LEU A 14 22.17 16.55 -6.08
CA LEU A 14 21.34 16.71 -4.88
C LEU A 14 19.86 16.42 -5.17
N PHE A 15 19.35 16.91 -6.30
CA PHE A 15 17.98 16.65 -6.75
C PHE A 15 17.77 15.15 -6.98
N LEU A 16 18.66 14.47 -7.68
CA LEU A 16 18.53 13.03 -7.94
C LEU A 16 18.54 12.21 -6.64
N ASN A 17 19.41 12.56 -5.69
CA ASN A 17 19.47 11.85 -4.40
C ASN A 17 18.25 12.14 -3.50
N GLY A 18 17.70 13.35 -3.53
CA GLY A 18 16.57 13.75 -2.68
C GLY A 18 15.19 13.39 -3.26
N PHE A 19 15.02 13.55 -4.58
CA PHE A 19 13.75 13.33 -5.26
C PHE A 19 13.48 11.85 -5.55
N PHE A 20 14.54 11.05 -5.74
CA PHE A 20 14.46 9.62 -6.00
C PHE A 20 15.13 8.80 -4.88
N PRO A 21 14.53 8.75 -3.68
CA PRO A 21 15.02 7.85 -2.65
C PRO A 21 14.91 6.41 -3.15
N LEU A 22 16.03 5.68 -3.14
CA LEU A 22 16.01 4.25 -3.42
C LEU A 22 15.30 3.55 -2.24
N PRO A 23 14.29 2.72 -2.49
CA PRO A 23 13.60 2.03 -1.42
C PRO A 23 14.57 1.08 -0.71
N HIS A 24 14.83 1.32 0.57
CA HIS A 24 15.51 0.37 1.44
C HIS A 24 14.57 -0.81 1.72
N THR A 25 14.65 -1.83 0.88
CA THR A 25 13.94 -3.10 1.10
C THR A 25 14.75 -3.90 2.11
N ASN A 26 14.39 -3.79 3.39
CA ASN A 26 14.92 -4.69 4.41
C ASN A 26 14.32 -6.08 4.21
N TYR A 27 15.01 -6.98 3.51
CA TYR A 27 14.53 -8.35 3.23
C TYR A 27 14.38 -9.25 4.48
N SER A 28 14.76 -8.75 5.66
CA SER A 28 14.66 -9.45 6.94
C SER A 28 13.42 -8.99 7.70
N PHE A 29 12.25 -9.49 7.32
CA PHE A 29 11.02 -9.24 8.07
C PHE A 29 10.84 -10.33 9.14
N PRO A 30 10.72 -9.95 10.43
CA PRO A 30 10.29 -10.90 11.45
C PRO A 30 8.87 -11.35 11.11
N ASN A 31 8.67 -12.63 10.86
CA ASN A 31 7.36 -13.18 10.41
C ASN A 31 6.32 -13.26 11.53
N GLN A 32 6.67 -12.77 12.72
CA GLN A 32 5.83 -12.81 13.90
C GLN A 32 5.38 -11.39 14.20
N PRO A 33 4.08 -11.18 14.45
CA PRO A 33 3.60 -9.88 14.85
C PRO A 33 4.27 -9.46 16.17
N PRO A 34 4.53 -8.15 16.37
CA PRO A 34 5.09 -7.68 17.62
C PRO A 34 4.15 -8.03 18.77
N THR A 35 4.67 -8.57 19.86
CA THR A 35 3.85 -8.90 21.05
C THR A 35 3.56 -7.67 21.90
N HIS A 36 4.33 -6.60 21.72
CA HIS A 36 4.25 -5.42 22.55
C HIS A 36 4.40 -4.15 21.71
N ILE A 37 3.52 -3.17 21.96
CA ILE A 37 3.62 -1.82 21.42
C ILE A 37 3.81 -0.88 22.62
N ASN A 38 4.99 -0.27 22.72
CA ASN A 38 5.40 0.57 23.85
C ASN A 38 5.33 -0.16 25.20
N SER A 39 4.26 0.07 25.96
CA SER A 39 3.95 -0.53 27.28
C SER A 39 2.74 -1.47 27.24
N PHE A 40 2.17 -1.74 26.06
CA PHE A 40 0.93 -2.49 25.90
C PHE A 40 1.20 -3.84 25.25
N ASN A 41 0.72 -4.90 25.89
CA ASN A 41 0.66 -6.22 25.27
C ASN A 41 -0.46 -6.26 24.22
N VAL A 42 -0.09 -6.64 23.00
CA VAL A 42 -0.99 -6.70 21.84
C VAL A 42 -1.26 -8.14 21.36
N THR A 43 -0.85 -9.16 22.12
CA THR A 43 -1.01 -10.55 21.69
C THR A 43 -2.47 -10.97 21.49
N ASP A 44 -3.39 -10.46 22.31
CA ASP A 44 -4.81 -10.85 22.24
C ASP A 44 -5.54 -10.29 21.02
N GLN A 45 -5.03 -9.21 20.43
CA GLN A 45 -5.58 -8.54 19.25
C GLN A 45 -5.34 -9.33 17.96
N TYR A 46 -4.41 -10.30 17.97
CA TYR A 46 -4.10 -11.14 16.80
C TYR A 46 -4.97 -12.39 16.67
N ARG A 47 -6.00 -12.53 17.51
CA ARG A 47 -6.92 -13.67 17.42
C ARG A 47 -7.78 -13.55 16.16
N PRO A 48 -7.83 -14.61 15.32
CA PRO A 48 -8.63 -14.57 14.11
C PRO A 48 -10.12 -14.52 14.46
N HIS A 49 -10.81 -13.44 14.06
CA HIS A 49 -12.26 -13.32 14.22
C HIS A 49 -13.05 -14.01 13.10
N PHE A 50 -12.42 -14.23 11.95
CA PHE A 50 -13.06 -14.79 10.76
C PHE A 50 -12.27 -15.98 10.23
N THR A 51 -13.00 -16.97 9.71
CA THR A 51 -12.41 -18.19 9.11
C THR A 51 -12.05 -18.00 7.64
N LYS A 52 -12.77 -17.12 6.94
CA LYS A 52 -12.58 -16.78 5.54
C LYS A 52 -12.79 -15.28 5.35
N THR A 53 -12.01 -14.69 4.48
CA THR A 53 -12.10 -13.27 4.13
C THR A 53 -12.03 -13.15 2.62
N VAL A 54 -12.88 -12.31 2.05
CA VAL A 54 -12.88 -11.98 0.62
C VAL A 54 -12.55 -10.50 0.49
N LEU A 55 -11.43 -10.18 -0.17
CA LEU A 55 -11.06 -8.81 -0.51
C LEU A 55 -11.50 -8.54 -1.94
N ILE A 56 -12.42 -7.59 -2.12
CA ILE A 56 -12.87 -7.15 -3.44
C ILE A 56 -12.24 -5.78 -3.72
N VAL A 57 -11.46 -5.69 -4.78
CA VAL A 57 -10.85 -4.43 -5.25
C VAL A 57 -11.52 -4.03 -6.55
N ILE A 58 -12.15 -2.85 -6.57
CA ILE A 58 -12.81 -2.31 -7.76
C ILE A 58 -11.98 -1.12 -8.24
N ASP A 59 -11.43 -1.25 -9.45
CA ASP A 59 -10.66 -0.16 -10.05
C ASP A 59 -11.57 1.02 -10.42
N ALA A 60 -11.03 2.23 -10.29
CA ALA A 60 -11.71 3.49 -10.58
C ALA A 60 -13.05 3.72 -9.85
N LEU A 61 -13.34 3.02 -8.75
CA LEU A 61 -14.53 3.25 -7.93
C LEU A 61 -14.38 4.50 -7.08
N ARG A 62 -14.95 5.62 -7.54
CA ARG A 62 -15.04 6.86 -6.77
C ARG A 62 -16.11 6.76 -5.69
N TRP A 63 -15.93 7.55 -4.63
CA TRP A 63 -16.86 7.62 -3.49
C TRP A 63 -18.30 7.98 -3.90
N ASP A 64 -18.45 8.89 -4.86
CA ASP A 64 -19.76 9.38 -5.33
C ASP A 64 -20.51 8.39 -6.23
N PHE A 65 -19.89 7.27 -6.61
CA PHE A 65 -20.57 6.23 -7.40
C PHE A 65 -21.40 5.29 -6.52
N VAL A 66 -21.06 5.15 -5.24
CA VAL A 66 -21.77 4.23 -4.35
C VAL A 66 -22.97 4.93 -3.73
N THR A 67 -24.04 5.04 -4.51
CA THR A 67 -25.32 5.62 -4.09
C THR A 67 -26.45 4.59 -4.16
N ALA A 68 -27.55 4.82 -3.45
CA ALA A 68 -28.71 3.92 -3.48
C ALA A 68 -29.31 3.77 -4.89
N GLN A 69 -29.12 4.76 -5.76
CA GLN A 69 -29.62 4.78 -7.13
C GLN A 69 -28.72 3.97 -8.07
N LEU A 70 -27.40 4.11 -7.95
CA LEU A 70 -26.44 3.46 -8.85
C LEU A 70 -26.05 2.04 -8.38
N MET A 71 -25.92 1.85 -7.06
CA MET A 71 -25.48 0.61 -6.44
C MET A 71 -26.34 0.27 -5.21
N PRO A 72 -27.64 -0.06 -5.41
CA PRO A 72 -28.59 -0.27 -4.30
C PRO A 72 -28.15 -1.36 -3.32
N LEU A 73 -27.56 -2.45 -3.84
CA LEU A 73 -27.06 -3.54 -3.00
C LEU A 73 -25.89 -3.08 -2.12
N ALA A 74 -24.89 -2.42 -2.71
CA ALA A 74 -23.71 -1.96 -1.97
C ALA A 74 -24.10 -0.91 -0.93
N ALA A 75 -24.91 0.09 -1.32
CA ALA A 75 -25.42 1.11 -0.43
C ALA A 75 -26.28 0.52 0.71
N GLY A 76 -27.12 -0.48 0.41
CA GLY A 76 -27.94 -1.16 1.41
C GLY A 76 -27.11 -1.96 2.42
N LEU A 77 -26.11 -2.71 1.96
CA LEU A 77 -25.20 -3.46 2.82
C LEU A 77 -24.38 -2.53 3.73
N MET A 78 -23.91 -1.40 3.18
CA MET A 78 -23.15 -0.40 3.94
C MET A 78 -23.97 0.19 5.09
N ASN A 79 -25.26 0.45 4.89
CA ASN A 79 -26.13 1.05 5.91
C ASN A 79 -26.59 0.05 6.99
N SER A 80 -26.65 -1.23 6.67
CA SER A 80 -27.28 -2.24 7.55
C SER A 80 -26.30 -3.14 8.30
N GLN A 81 -25.20 -3.53 7.65
CA GLN A 81 -24.30 -4.59 8.15
C GLN A 81 -22.82 -4.25 7.97
N GLY A 82 -22.50 -3.03 7.54
CA GLY A 82 -21.17 -2.61 7.16
C GLY A 82 -20.63 -1.43 7.96
N CYS A 83 -19.35 -1.15 7.74
CA CYS A 83 -18.71 0.11 8.10
C CYS A 83 -18.23 0.76 6.79
N LEU A 84 -18.46 2.06 6.66
CA LEU A 84 -18.06 2.82 5.49
C LEU A 84 -16.97 3.83 5.88
N SER A 85 -15.85 3.79 5.17
CA SER A 85 -14.73 4.72 5.38
C SER A 85 -14.35 5.38 4.06
N LYS A 86 -14.22 6.71 4.09
CA LYS A 86 -13.78 7.51 2.94
C LYS A 86 -12.27 7.68 3.00
N VAL A 87 -11.58 7.18 1.98
CA VAL A 87 -10.14 7.33 1.84
C VAL A 87 -9.83 8.43 0.83
N SER A 88 -9.07 9.44 1.24
CA SER A 88 -8.48 10.40 0.31
C SER A 88 -7.15 9.84 -0.19
N VAL A 89 -6.93 9.84 -1.50
CA VAL A 89 -5.71 9.28 -2.10
C VAL A 89 -4.98 10.36 -2.89
N GLU A 90 -3.69 10.51 -2.61
CA GLU A 90 -2.82 11.43 -3.33
C GLU A 90 -2.48 10.91 -4.73
N SER A 91 -2.03 11.81 -5.61
CA SER A 91 -1.40 11.43 -6.88
C SER A 91 -0.11 10.66 -6.58
N PRO A 92 0.28 9.63 -7.34
CA PRO A 92 -0.28 9.15 -8.62
C PRO A 92 -1.46 8.16 -8.47
N THR A 93 -2.39 8.21 -9.43
CA THR A 93 -3.59 7.34 -9.45
C THR A 93 -3.40 6.07 -10.28
N VAL A 94 -2.16 5.60 -10.46
CA VAL A 94 -1.89 4.34 -11.18
C VAL A 94 -2.29 3.14 -10.32
N THR A 95 -2.86 2.11 -10.94
CA THR A 95 -3.41 0.93 -10.27
C THR A 95 -2.35 0.12 -9.52
N LEU A 96 -1.24 -0.20 -10.17
CA LEU A 96 -0.22 -1.10 -9.62
C LEU A 96 0.47 -0.56 -8.34
N PRO A 97 0.93 0.71 -8.27
CA PRO A 97 1.46 1.27 -7.02
C PRO A 97 0.44 1.23 -5.86
N ARG A 98 -0.85 1.39 -6.16
CA ARG A 98 -1.92 1.34 -5.15
C ARG A 98 -2.17 -0.08 -4.64
N ILE A 99 -2.18 -1.07 -5.52
CA ILE A 99 -2.26 -2.48 -5.11
C ILE A 99 -1.05 -2.86 -4.26
N LYS A 100 0.15 -2.39 -4.64
CA LYS A 100 1.36 -2.56 -3.82
C LYS A 100 1.19 -1.94 -2.43
N ALA A 101 0.68 -0.72 -2.34
CA ALA A 101 0.42 -0.09 -1.04
C ALA A 101 -0.62 -0.85 -0.20
N LEU A 102 -1.72 -1.31 -0.81
CA LEU A 102 -2.75 -2.10 -0.13
C LEU A 102 -2.23 -3.44 0.40
N THR A 103 -1.27 -4.04 -0.30
CA THR A 103 -0.73 -5.36 0.06
C THR A 103 0.47 -5.29 1.00
N THR A 104 1.30 -4.26 0.89
CA THR A 104 2.55 -4.08 1.67
C THR A 104 2.41 -3.08 2.81
N GLY A 105 1.37 -2.24 2.81
CA GLY A 105 1.22 -1.12 3.75
C GLY A 105 2.19 0.05 3.48
N SER A 106 2.97 0.01 2.40
CA SER A 106 3.94 1.05 2.05
C SER A 106 3.30 2.17 1.24
N VAL A 107 3.70 3.42 1.49
CA VAL A 107 3.21 4.57 0.71
C VAL A 107 3.77 4.51 -0.72
N PRO A 108 2.94 4.62 -1.77
CA PRO A 108 3.43 4.66 -3.15
C PRO A 108 4.35 5.85 -3.38
N GLN A 109 5.50 5.62 -4.00
CA GLN A 109 6.43 6.66 -4.41
C GLN A 109 6.42 6.82 -5.93
N TYR A 110 6.84 7.99 -6.44
CA TYR A 110 6.99 8.19 -7.90
C TYR A 110 7.93 7.17 -8.53
N MET A 111 8.97 6.74 -7.81
CA MET A 111 9.87 5.67 -8.27
C MET A 111 9.13 4.34 -8.47
N ASP A 112 8.07 4.04 -7.72
CA ASP A 112 7.29 2.83 -7.95
C ASP A 112 6.62 2.83 -9.33
N VAL A 113 6.21 3.99 -9.85
CA VAL A 113 5.65 4.07 -11.21
C VAL A 113 6.71 3.75 -12.26
N VAL A 114 7.92 4.28 -12.09
CA VAL A 114 9.05 4.03 -13.01
C VAL A 114 9.50 2.57 -12.93
N MET A 115 9.64 2.02 -11.72
CA MET A 115 10.00 0.61 -11.53
C MET A 115 8.93 -0.34 -12.06
N ASN A 116 7.64 0.03 -11.96
CA ASN A 116 6.55 -0.75 -12.54
C ASN A 116 6.60 -0.80 -14.08
N LEU A 117 7.15 0.22 -14.75
CA LEU A 117 7.39 0.17 -16.19
C LEU A 117 8.60 -0.69 -16.54
N ALA A 118 9.56 -0.82 -15.62
CA ALA A 118 10.85 -1.47 -15.86
C ALA A 118 10.97 -2.91 -15.29
N SER A 119 10.04 -3.35 -14.44
CA SER A 119 10.13 -4.64 -13.74
C SER A 119 8.75 -5.26 -13.52
N SER A 120 8.68 -6.60 -13.61
CA SER A 120 7.43 -7.38 -13.49
C SER A 120 7.19 -7.99 -12.11
N GLU A 121 8.11 -7.82 -11.16
CA GLU A 121 8.10 -8.57 -9.90
C GLU A 121 7.98 -7.65 -8.68
N VAL A 122 7.05 -7.98 -7.78
CA VAL A 122 6.88 -7.32 -6.49
C VAL A 122 7.81 -7.98 -5.48
N LEU A 123 8.96 -7.36 -5.23
CA LEU A 123 10.00 -7.86 -4.31
C LEU A 123 9.74 -7.52 -2.83
N ALA A 124 8.63 -6.85 -2.51
CA ALA A 124 8.32 -6.38 -1.17
C ALA A 124 7.45 -7.39 -0.37
N ASP A 125 7.66 -7.44 0.94
CA ASP A 125 6.83 -8.26 1.83
C ASP A 125 5.40 -7.74 1.86
N SER A 126 4.44 -8.67 1.88
CA SER A 126 3.02 -8.37 1.86
C SER A 126 2.26 -9.26 2.82
N TRP A 127 1.06 -8.85 3.23
CA TRP A 127 0.22 -9.69 4.08
C TRP A 127 -0.11 -11.03 3.40
N LEU A 128 -0.08 -11.09 2.07
CA LEU A 128 -0.28 -12.32 1.29
C LEU A 128 0.89 -13.29 1.42
N HIS A 129 2.14 -12.79 1.39
CA HIS A 129 3.33 -13.59 1.69
C HIS A 129 3.29 -14.15 3.11
N SER A 130 2.93 -13.30 4.08
CA SER A 130 2.74 -13.69 5.48
C SER A 130 1.65 -14.77 5.64
N ALA A 131 0.53 -14.65 4.93
CA ALA A 131 -0.54 -15.64 4.94
C ALA A 131 -0.09 -17.00 4.38
N LYS A 132 0.58 -16.99 3.22
CA LYS A 132 1.14 -18.20 2.60
C LYS A 132 2.14 -18.90 3.53
N LYS A 133 3.02 -18.13 4.17
CA LYS A 133 4.03 -18.66 5.09
C LYS A 133 3.44 -19.29 6.35
N LYS A 134 2.28 -18.79 6.81
CA LYS A 134 1.49 -19.40 7.90
C LYS A 134 0.68 -20.63 7.45
N GLY A 135 0.78 -21.04 6.18
CA GLY A 135 0.05 -22.19 5.64
C GLY A 135 -1.42 -21.90 5.34
N LEU A 136 -1.82 -20.63 5.27
CA LEU A 136 -3.18 -20.26 4.89
C LEU A 136 -3.39 -20.49 3.38
N ARG A 137 -4.61 -20.88 3.02
CA ARG A 137 -5.03 -21.00 1.62
C ARG A 137 -5.44 -19.62 1.13
N ILE A 138 -4.75 -19.13 0.12
CA ILE A 138 -4.94 -17.83 -0.56
C ILE A 138 -5.30 -18.06 -2.01
#